data_AF-A0A3A9T4J8-F1
#
_entry.id   AF-A0A3A9T4J8-F1
#
_cell.length_a   1.000
_cell.length_b   1.000
_cell.length_c   1.000
_cell.angle_alpha   90.00
_cell.angle_beta   90.00
_cell.angle_gamma   90.00
#
_symmetry.space_group_name_H-M   'P 1'
#
loop_
_entity.id
_entity.type
_entity.pdbx_description
1 polymer ?
#
loop_
_entity_poly.entity_id
_entity_poly.type
_entity_poly.pdbx_seq_one_letter_code
_entity_poly.pdbx_strand_id
1 'polypeptide(L)'
;MAALKELSFPVEYYCDEVREGFFVSETMKRYWAAQLVVLSEIDKICKKHSINWYADSGTLLGAVRHGGYIPWDDDLDIGMFREEYTKFIECVQEELPEGFILITPKRDTCLVPFARVVNNDELGLDPDFLNRFHGCPFAVGVDIFPFDRIYKSPGKEENRVMRGRRAYSLITEIQEKNLTEKEITERLHRIQDENSCVIDPNKPIAELVRLIDRISQECKDKDADEIAIMDEWIKNSRCRYKKSFYDKWIEIPFENTMLRAPEKYREVLTAYYGNYSEPVRGSAGHMYPVYRRQETEILNRFGKNPTCRYHFDKNHFEPKGDRKRYRAGQEELLAYLHGFHKNIADSINKGKFEDAAAFMETCQNAAVTIGNSLEGKYGEGTDAVKALEQYCEKIYEASVNWSNGFEKELDNSLKHAECCIEKLYNSSQKSIVFLLCRASWWDSIKEIYVDAVSDENNDVKVISIPYSYVDNLKSLTGFHTDLREFEKISELEGKITDFNDYRLELKHPDIIVTQFPYDGYSSALAIPQRLFTENLLSCTDNLVFVHYLEPDSPVSTQDVAYEALQELLEQPAVFNADRILVGNRIIKDYYVKKLVDMTGNCFEDYWENKICLKETGWYD
;
A
#
# COMPACT_ATOMS: atom_id res chain seq x y z
N MET A 1 -24.08 -5.16 14.72
CA MET A 1 -23.48 -5.37 13.39
C MET A 1 -24.57 -5.74 12.41
N ALA A 2 -24.41 -5.39 11.15
CA ALA A 2 -25.41 -5.66 10.12
C ALA A 2 -25.40 -7.15 9.73
N ALA A 3 -26.51 -7.63 9.16
CA ALA A 3 -26.53 -8.94 8.52
C ALA A 3 -25.80 -8.90 7.17
N LEU A 4 -25.32 -10.03 6.66
CA LEU A 4 -24.65 -10.13 5.35
C LEU A 4 -25.42 -9.49 4.18
N LYS A 5 -26.75 -9.38 4.26
CA LYS A 5 -27.58 -8.71 3.24
C LYS A 5 -27.53 -7.18 3.28
N GLU A 6 -26.95 -6.59 4.32
CA GLU A 6 -26.92 -5.16 4.65
C GLU A 6 -25.46 -4.69 4.85
N LEU A 7 -24.53 -5.18 4.01
CA LEU A 7 -23.12 -4.78 4.07
C LEU A 7 -22.96 -3.28 3.90
N SER A 8 -22.20 -2.67 4.80
CA SER A 8 -21.86 -1.24 4.77
C SER A 8 -20.50 -1.05 5.41
N PHE A 9 -19.56 -0.46 4.68
CA PHE A 9 -18.22 -0.20 5.16
C PHE A 9 -18.07 1.29 5.44
N PRO A 10 -17.62 1.70 6.64
CA PRO A 10 -17.25 3.10 6.87
C PRO A 10 -16.07 3.46 5.96
N VAL A 11 -15.94 4.74 5.56
CA VAL A 11 -14.89 5.17 4.61
C VAL A 11 -13.48 4.87 5.14
N GLU A 12 -13.30 4.92 6.45
CA GLU A 12 -12.06 4.60 7.16
C GLU A 12 -11.67 3.13 7.06
N TYR A 13 -12.62 2.23 6.76
CA TYR A 13 -12.33 0.80 6.58
C TYR A 13 -11.32 0.56 5.46
N TYR A 14 -11.29 1.43 4.44
CA TYR A 14 -10.40 1.25 3.29
C TYR A 14 -8.99 1.80 3.50
N CYS A 15 -8.73 2.52 4.59
CA CYS A 15 -7.39 3.01 4.89
C CYS A 15 -6.44 1.86 5.24
N ASP A 16 -5.13 2.04 4.97
CA ASP A 16 -4.11 1.16 5.51
C ASP A 16 -4.20 1.09 7.03
N GLU A 17 -3.89 -0.08 7.58
CA GLU A 17 -3.80 -0.29 9.01
C GLU A 17 -2.67 -1.24 9.40
N VAL A 18 -2.24 -1.15 10.65
CA VAL A 18 -1.41 -2.17 11.29
C VAL A 18 -2.30 -2.94 12.26
N ARG A 19 -2.51 -4.22 11.99
CA ARG A 19 -3.33 -5.13 12.81
C ARG A 19 -2.42 -6.22 13.38
N GLU A 20 -2.28 -6.25 14.70
CA GLU A 20 -1.34 -7.15 15.41
C GLU A 20 0.09 -7.11 14.83
N GLY A 21 0.60 -5.90 14.55
CA GLY A 21 1.94 -5.72 13.98
C GLY A 21 2.07 -6.07 12.50
N PHE A 22 1.00 -6.50 11.83
CA PHE A 22 1.01 -6.78 10.39
C PHE A 22 0.39 -5.64 9.58
N PHE A 23 1.00 -5.29 8.46
CA PHE A 23 0.52 -4.25 7.55
C PHE A 23 -0.59 -4.79 6.63
N VAL A 24 -1.78 -4.19 6.70
CA VAL A 24 -2.91 -4.49 5.83
C VAL A 24 -3.15 -3.28 4.92
N SER A 25 -2.99 -3.47 3.61
CA SER A 25 -3.08 -2.37 2.64
C SER A 25 -4.51 -2.01 2.26
N GLU A 26 -4.72 -0.80 1.73
CA GLU A 26 -5.99 -0.36 1.14
C GLU A 26 -6.49 -1.35 0.08
N THR A 27 -5.56 -1.90 -0.72
CA THR A 27 -5.82 -2.92 -1.74
C THR A 27 -6.43 -4.18 -1.11
N MET A 28 -5.83 -4.68 -0.03
CA MET A 28 -6.35 -5.86 0.67
C MET A 28 -7.71 -5.60 1.32
N LYS A 29 -7.91 -4.43 1.93
CA LYS A 29 -9.21 -4.05 2.52
C LYS A 29 -10.31 -4.02 1.46
N ARG A 30 -10.02 -3.51 0.25
CA ARG A 30 -10.95 -3.56 -0.89
C ARG A 30 -11.19 -4.99 -1.38
N TYR A 31 -10.16 -5.83 -1.41
CA TYR A 31 -10.30 -7.26 -1.75
C TYR A 31 -11.23 -7.99 -0.78
N TRP A 32 -11.03 -7.82 0.53
CA TRP A 32 -11.90 -8.36 1.58
C TRP A 32 -13.34 -7.86 1.47
N ALA A 33 -13.56 -6.56 1.20
CA ALA A 33 -14.90 -6.02 0.99
C ALA A 33 -15.60 -6.69 -0.21
N ALA A 34 -14.88 -6.93 -1.30
CA ALA A 34 -15.41 -7.65 -2.46
C ALA A 34 -15.73 -9.14 -2.15
N GLN A 35 -14.93 -9.81 -1.32
CA GLN A 35 -15.22 -11.19 -0.88
C GLN A 35 -16.52 -11.26 -0.06
N LEU A 36 -16.74 -10.29 0.83
CA LEU A 36 -17.97 -10.21 1.60
C LEU A 36 -19.20 -9.98 0.72
N VAL A 37 -19.08 -9.22 -0.38
CA VAL A 37 -20.15 -9.11 -1.39
C VAL A 37 -20.42 -10.46 -2.03
N VAL A 38 -19.39 -11.23 -2.40
CA VAL A 38 -19.57 -12.58 -2.96
C VAL A 38 -20.27 -13.50 -1.95
N LEU A 39 -19.82 -13.50 -0.70
CA LEU A 39 -20.44 -14.27 0.38
C LEU A 39 -21.90 -13.86 0.62
N SER A 40 -22.22 -12.56 0.51
CA SER A 40 -23.60 -12.06 0.62
C SER A 40 -24.52 -12.67 -0.44
N GLU A 41 -24.05 -12.79 -1.70
CA GLU A 41 -24.83 -13.42 -2.77
C GLU A 41 -25.00 -14.94 -2.52
N ILE A 42 -23.94 -15.62 -2.06
CA ILE A 42 -24.02 -17.04 -1.66
C ILE A 42 -25.05 -17.22 -0.53
N ASP A 43 -25.01 -16.39 0.50
CA ASP A 43 -25.91 -16.46 1.65
C ASP A 43 -27.37 -16.21 1.25
N LYS A 44 -27.63 -15.26 0.33
CA LYS A 44 -28.98 -15.03 -0.22
C LYS A 44 -29.54 -16.27 -0.89
N ILE A 45 -28.76 -16.92 -1.76
CA ILE A 45 -29.14 -18.15 -2.46
C ILE A 45 -29.35 -19.29 -1.45
N CYS A 46 -28.43 -19.46 -0.49
CA CYS A 46 -28.53 -20.50 0.54
C CYS A 46 -29.79 -20.34 1.39
N LYS A 47 -30.12 -19.11 1.82
CA LYS A 47 -31.34 -18.81 2.58
C LYS A 47 -32.61 -19.13 1.80
N LYS A 48 -32.67 -18.75 0.52
CA LYS A 48 -33.80 -19.06 -0.37
C LYS A 48 -34.04 -20.58 -0.47
N HIS A 49 -32.96 -21.36 -0.53
CA HIS A 49 -33.02 -22.82 -0.70
C HIS A 49 -32.96 -23.61 0.61
N SER A 50 -32.94 -22.94 1.77
CA SER A 50 -32.77 -23.59 3.09
C SER A 50 -31.53 -24.50 3.14
N ILE A 51 -30.41 -23.98 2.67
CA ILE A 51 -29.09 -24.62 2.69
C ILE A 51 -28.29 -23.98 3.82
N ASN A 52 -27.67 -24.80 4.68
CA ASN A 52 -26.74 -24.29 5.67
C ASN A 52 -25.30 -24.32 5.14
N TRP A 53 -24.57 -23.26 5.47
CA TRP A 53 -23.14 -23.16 5.33
C TRP A 53 -22.55 -22.74 6.69
N TYR A 54 -21.25 -22.91 6.89
CA TYR A 54 -20.55 -22.54 8.10
C TYR A 54 -19.24 -21.86 7.73
N ALA A 55 -18.85 -20.78 8.41
CA ALA A 55 -17.48 -20.30 8.33
C ALA A 55 -16.54 -21.44 8.71
N ASP A 56 -15.46 -21.62 7.95
CA ASP A 56 -14.52 -22.72 8.15
C ASP A 56 -13.06 -22.22 8.07
N SER A 57 -12.09 -23.10 8.32
CA SER A 57 -10.65 -22.82 8.20
C SER A 57 -10.20 -21.46 8.77
N GLY A 58 -9.46 -20.66 7.98
CA GLY A 58 -8.92 -19.36 8.37
C GLY A 58 -10.02 -18.33 8.66
N THR A 59 -11.14 -18.41 7.94
CA THR A 59 -12.30 -17.54 8.15
C THR A 59 -12.93 -17.73 9.53
N LEU A 60 -13.15 -18.97 9.97
CA LEU A 60 -13.67 -19.24 11.32
C LEU A 60 -12.67 -18.82 12.40
N LEU A 61 -11.38 -19.08 12.17
CA LEU A 61 -10.32 -18.70 13.10
C LEU A 61 -10.24 -17.17 13.26
N GLY A 62 -10.26 -16.43 12.16
CA GLY A 62 -10.28 -14.98 12.14
C GLY A 62 -11.51 -14.41 12.85
N ALA A 63 -12.70 -14.94 12.56
CA ALA A 63 -13.93 -14.51 13.22
C ALA A 63 -13.85 -14.64 14.76
N VAL A 64 -13.28 -15.74 15.25
CA VAL A 64 -13.18 -16.00 16.70
C VAL A 64 -12.04 -15.22 17.37
N ARG A 65 -10.89 -15.10 16.72
CA ARG A 65 -9.67 -14.53 17.31
C ARG A 65 -9.55 -13.03 17.08
N HIS A 66 -9.90 -12.57 15.88
CA HIS A 66 -9.71 -11.20 15.41
C HIS A 66 -11.03 -10.43 15.27
N GLY A 67 -12.17 -11.12 15.31
CA GLY A 67 -13.47 -10.51 15.01
C GLY A 67 -13.60 -10.09 13.54
N GLY A 68 -12.82 -10.70 12.65
CA GLY A 68 -12.67 -10.32 11.24
C GLY A 68 -11.64 -11.19 10.53
N TYR A 69 -11.08 -10.72 9.43
CA TYR A 69 -9.98 -11.42 8.75
C TYR A 69 -8.75 -11.50 9.65
N ILE A 70 -8.03 -12.62 9.54
CA ILE A 70 -6.66 -12.72 10.04
C ILE A 70 -5.83 -11.72 9.19
N PRO A 71 -4.95 -10.89 9.79
CA PRO A 71 -4.31 -9.79 9.07
C PRO A 71 -3.52 -10.21 7.82
N TRP A 72 -2.95 -11.42 7.84
CA TRP A 72 -2.11 -11.99 6.79
C TRP A 72 -2.83 -13.07 5.97
N ASP A 73 -4.16 -13.00 5.92
CA ASP A 73 -5.01 -13.94 5.20
C ASP A 73 -5.75 -13.22 4.06
N ASP A 74 -5.91 -13.89 2.93
CA ASP A 74 -6.43 -13.28 1.70
C ASP A 74 -7.54 -14.10 1.01
N ASP A 75 -7.97 -15.21 1.61
CA ASP A 75 -9.10 -16.01 1.16
C ASP A 75 -10.30 -15.94 2.11
N LEU A 76 -11.41 -16.55 1.69
CA LEU A 76 -12.61 -16.68 2.50
C LEU A 76 -13.20 -18.07 2.27
N ASP A 77 -13.34 -18.81 3.35
CA ASP A 77 -13.69 -20.23 3.36
C ASP A 77 -15.01 -20.48 4.08
N ILE A 78 -15.90 -21.21 3.41
CA ILE A 78 -17.10 -21.77 4.02
C ILE A 78 -17.18 -23.27 3.80
N GLY A 79 -17.83 -23.97 4.72
CA GLY A 79 -18.08 -25.41 4.66
C GLY A 79 -19.58 -25.72 4.59
N MET A 80 -19.93 -26.82 3.91
CA MET A 80 -21.30 -27.34 3.78
C MET A 80 -21.28 -28.86 3.92
N PHE A 81 -22.32 -29.47 4.50
CA PHE A 81 -22.47 -30.93 4.41
C PHE A 81 -22.61 -31.36 2.95
N ARG A 82 -22.09 -32.54 2.58
CA ARG A 82 -22.10 -32.98 1.18
C ARG A 82 -23.48 -32.88 0.51
N GLU A 83 -24.55 -33.23 1.19
CA GLU A 83 -25.90 -33.09 0.64
C GLU A 83 -26.30 -31.62 0.37
N GLU A 84 -25.94 -30.72 1.28
CA GLU A 84 -26.17 -29.28 1.15
C GLU A 84 -25.29 -28.67 0.05
N TYR A 85 -24.02 -29.07 -0.01
CA TYR A 85 -23.08 -28.72 -1.06
C TYR A 85 -23.62 -29.12 -2.44
N THR A 86 -24.04 -30.38 -2.62
CA THR A 86 -24.59 -30.85 -3.91
C THR A 86 -25.83 -30.05 -4.30
N LYS A 87 -26.76 -29.82 -3.35
CA LYS A 87 -27.95 -29.01 -3.59
C LYS A 87 -27.59 -27.57 -3.96
N PHE A 88 -26.59 -26.98 -3.32
CA PHE A 88 -26.11 -25.64 -3.60
C PHE A 88 -25.55 -25.54 -5.03
N ILE A 89 -24.69 -26.46 -5.44
CA ILE A 89 -24.11 -26.48 -6.79
C ILE A 89 -25.19 -26.56 -7.87
N GLU A 90 -26.27 -27.30 -7.62
CA GLU A 90 -27.40 -27.40 -8.55
C GLU A 90 -28.17 -26.08 -8.66
N CYS A 91 -28.50 -25.41 -7.55
CA CYS A 91 -29.32 -24.19 -7.60
C CYS A 91 -28.51 -22.93 -7.94
N VAL A 92 -27.25 -22.84 -7.48
CA VAL A 92 -26.43 -21.63 -7.65
C VAL A 92 -26.12 -21.36 -9.12
N GLN A 93 -25.99 -22.42 -9.94
CA GLN A 93 -25.67 -22.29 -11.36
C GLN A 93 -26.71 -21.47 -12.15
N GLU A 94 -27.97 -21.45 -11.71
CA GLU A 94 -29.06 -20.71 -12.37
C GLU A 94 -29.39 -19.37 -11.70
N GLU A 95 -28.90 -19.14 -10.48
CA GLU A 95 -29.31 -18.00 -9.65
C GLU A 95 -28.19 -17.00 -9.36
N LEU A 96 -26.96 -17.30 -9.78
CA LEU A 96 -25.87 -16.34 -9.68
C LEU A 96 -26.20 -15.06 -10.44
N PRO A 97 -25.93 -13.88 -9.86
CA PRO A 97 -26.05 -12.62 -10.58
C PRO A 97 -25.18 -12.60 -11.84
N GLU A 98 -25.53 -11.75 -12.80
CA GLU A 98 -24.69 -11.51 -13.97
C GLU A 98 -23.25 -11.15 -13.56
N GLY A 99 -22.29 -11.72 -14.29
CA GLY A 99 -20.84 -11.65 -14.02
C GLY A 99 -20.30 -12.74 -13.10
N PHE A 100 -21.12 -13.30 -12.19
CA PHE A 100 -20.65 -14.29 -11.23
C PHE A 100 -20.47 -15.66 -11.86
N ILE A 101 -19.49 -16.41 -11.35
CA ILE A 101 -19.11 -17.70 -11.93
C ILE A 101 -18.93 -18.73 -10.82
N LEU A 102 -19.60 -19.88 -11.00
CA LEU A 102 -19.37 -21.07 -10.18
C LEU A 102 -18.27 -21.93 -10.80
N ILE A 103 -17.13 -22.03 -10.12
CA ILE A 103 -16.04 -22.95 -10.45
C ILE A 103 -16.22 -24.23 -9.64
N THR A 104 -16.18 -25.39 -10.31
CA THR A 104 -16.29 -26.71 -9.66
C THR A 104 -15.32 -27.69 -10.32
N PRO A 105 -15.03 -28.84 -9.69
CA PRO A 105 -14.19 -29.90 -10.27
C PRO A 105 -14.68 -30.43 -11.63
N LYS A 106 -15.93 -30.14 -12.01
CA LYS A 106 -16.46 -30.50 -13.34
C LYS A 106 -15.80 -29.67 -14.45
N ARG A 107 -15.29 -28.47 -14.17
CA ARG A 107 -14.58 -27.62 -15.14
C ARG A 107 -13.11 -28.04 -15.24
N ASP A 108 -12.59 -28.18 -16.45
CA ASP A 108 -11.19 -28.59 -16.67
C ASP A 108 -10.16 -27.62 -16.06
N THR A 109 -10.53 -26.35 -15.89
CA THR A 109 -9.69 -25.30 -15.30
C THR A 109 -9.70 -25.30 -13.77
N CYS A 110 -10.58 -26.08 -13.13
CA CYS A 110 -10.63 -26.20 -11.68
C CYS A 110 -9.56 -27.20 -11.22
N LEU A 111 -8.56 -26.72 -10.49
CA LEU A 111 -7.43 -27.53 -10.04
C LEU A 111 -7.57 -28.01 -8.58
N VAL A 112 -8.75 -27.87 -8.00
CA VAL A 112 -9.09 -28.24 -6.62
C VAL A 112 -10.37 -29.07 -6.57
N PRO A 113 -10.56 -29.98 -5.58
CA PRO A 113 -11.70 -30.90 -5.51
C PRO A 113 -12.93 -30.31 -4.79
N PHE A 114 -13.03 -29.00 -4.71
CA PHE A 114 -14.12 -28.26 -4.07
C PHE A 114 -14.60 -27.11 -4.98
N ALA A 115 -15.68 -26.42 -4.60
CA ALA A 115 -16.23 -25.35 -5.41
C ALA A 115 -15.75 -23.98 -4.94
N ARG A 116 -15.74 -23.03 -5.88
CA ARG A 116 -15.51 -21.61 -5.63
C ARG A 116 -16.56 -20.80 -6.37
N VAL A 117 -17.15 -19.82 -5.71
CA VAL A 117 -17.93 -18.78 -6.41
C VAL A 117 -17.04 -17.56 -6.53
N VAL A 118 -16.90 -17.05 -7.76
CA VAL A 118 -16.14 -15.82 -8.04
C VAL A 118 -17.05 -14.73 -8.60
N ASN A 119 -16.71 -13.47 -8.35
CA ASN A 119 -17.45 -12.32 -8.87
C ASN A 119 -17.26 -12.09 -10.38
N ASN A 120 -16.17 -12.60 -10.96
CA ASN A 120 -15.83 -12.53 -12.39
C ASN A 120 -14.69 -13.52 -12.72
N ASP A 121 -14.41 -13.76 -14.01
CA ASP A 121 -13.19 -14.47 -14.47
C ASP A 121 -12.12 -13.54 -15.08
N GLU A 122 -12.44 -12.26 -15.26
CA GLU A 122 -11.52 -11.22 -15.74
C GLU A 122 -11.46 -10.01 -14.79
N LEU A 123 -10.52 -9.09 -15.06
CA LEU A 123 -10.42 -7.80 -14.38
C LEU A 123 -11.67 -6.93 -14.66
N GLY A 124 -12.30 -6.43 -13.60
CA GLY A 124 -13.47 -5.55 -13.69
C GLY A 124 -13.09 -4.09 -13.47
N LEU A 125 -13.14 -3.28 -14.53
CA LEU A 125 -12.69 -1.87 -14.51
C LEU A 125 -13.80 -0.88 -14.85
N ASP A 126 -14.99 -1.36 -15.24
CA ASP A 126 -16.12 -0.48 -15.50
C ASP A 126 -16.68 0.08 -14.17
N PRO A 127 -17.31 1.27 -14.20
CA PRO A 127 -17.81 1.92 -12.99
C PRO A 127 -18.85 1.11 -12.21
N ASP A 128 -19.69 0.32 -12.88
CA ASP A 128 -20.74 -0.47 -12.22
C ASP A 128 -20.11 -1.63 -11.43
N PHE A 129 -19.11 -2.30 -12.01
CA PHE A 129 -18.31 -3.31 -11.32
C PHE A 129 -17.58 -2.72 -10.12
N LEU A 130 -16.82 -1.63 -10.30
CA LEU A 130 -16.06 -1.02 -9.21
C LEU A 130 -16.97 -0.51 -8.09
N ASN A 131 -18.14 0.03 -8.40
CA ASN A 131 -19.11 0.40 -7.36
C ASN A 131 -19.62 -0.81 -6.59
N ARG A 132 -19.96 -1.90 -7.29
CA ARG A 132 -20.48 -3.13 -6.70
C ARG A 132 -19.45 -3.84 -5.80
N PHE A 133 -18.18 -3.81 -6.18
CA PHE A 133 -17.09 -4.49 -5.48
C PHE A 133 -16.16 -3.53 -4.74
N HIS A 134 -16.68 -2.39 -4.30
CA HIS A 134 -15.97 -1.47 -3.41
C HIS A 134 -14.57 -1.07 -3.93
N GLY A 135 -14.50 -0.68 -5.21
CA GLY A 135 -13.28 -0.26 -5.90
C GLY A 135 -12.28 -1.38 -6.19
N CYS A 136 -12.57 -2.62 -5.81
CA CYS A 136 -11.72 -3.77 -6.10
C CYS A 136 -11.85 -4.17 -7.58
N PRO A 137 -10.77 -4.13 -8.38
CA PRO A 137 -10.81 -4.50 -9.80
C PRO A 137 -10.66 -6.00 -10.05
N PHE A 138 -10.39 -6.78 -9.00
CA PHE A 138 -9.93 -8.15 -9.12
C PHE A 138 -11.09 -9.15 -9.20
N ALA A 139 -10.82 -10.28 -9.86
CA ALA A 139 -11.55 -11.51 -9.65
C ALA A 139 -11.31 -12.00 -8.21
N VAL A 140 -12.39 -12.11 -7.47
CA VAL A 140 -12.45 -12.38 -6.04
C VAL A 140 -13.36 -13.58 -5.82
N GLY A 141 -12.95 -14.51 -4.95
CA GLY A 141 -13.66 -15.77 -4.73
C GLY A 141 -13.89 -16.12 -3.27
N VAL A 142 -14.90 -16.97 -3.06
CA VAL A 142 -15.18 -17.66 -1.80
C VAL A 142 -15.12 -19.16 -2.04
N ASP A 143 -14.31 -19.85 -1.25
CA ASP A 143 -14.14 -21.30 -1.30
C ASP A 143 -15.22 -22.03 -0.49
N ILE A 144 -15.70 -23.14 -1.04
CA ILE A 144 -16.83 -23.89 -0.51
C ILE A 144 -16.43 -25.36 -0.36
N PHE A 145 -16.08 -25.74 0.86
CA PHE A 145 -15.61 -27.08 1.20
C PHE A 145 -16.77 -28.04 1.53
N PRO A 146 -16.81 -29.23 0.91
CA PRO A 146 -17.75 -30.26 1.32
C PRO A 146 -17.26 -30.99 2.58
N PHE A 147 -18.16 -31.17 3.55
CA PHE A 147 -17.98 -32.09 4.66
C PHE A 147 -18.49 -33.47 4.27
N ASP A 148 -17.56 -34.40 4.05
CA ASP A 148 -17.84 -35.78 3.71
C ASP A 148 -17.70 -36.70 4.93
N ARG A 149 -18.41 -37.83 4.89
CA ARG A 149 -18.43 -38.79 5.99
C ARG A 149 -17.13 -39.60 6.05
N ILE A 150 -16.76 -40.00 7.26
CA ILE A 150 -15.63 -40.92 7.51
C ILE A 150 -16.16 -42.35 7.70
N TYR A 151 -15.49 -43.35 7.12
CA TYR A 151 -15.86 -44.75 7.37
C TYR A 151 -15.58 -45.13 8.82
N LYS A 152 -16.54 -45.82 9.47
CA LYS A 152 -16.33 -46.45 10.79
C LYS A 152 -15.29 -47.56 10.77
N SER A 153 -15.06 -48.18 9.61
CA SER A 153 -14.03 -49.21 9.42
C SER A 153 -12.69 -48.57 9.11
N PRO A 154 -11.68 -48.65 10.01
CA PRO A 154 -10.39 -48.01 9.80
C PRO A 154 -9.71 -48.47 8.51
N GLY A 155 -9.73 -49.77 8.21
CA GLY A 155 -9.09 -50.30 6.99
C GLY A 155 -9.75 -49.81 5.69
N LYS A 156 -11.08 -49.57 5.68
CA LYS A 156 -11.75 -48.96 4.53
C LYS A 156 -11.36 -47.50 4.37
N GLU A 157 -11.28 -46.76 5.46
CA GLU A 157 -10.86 -45.35 5.46
C GLU A 157 -9.40 -45.21 5.02
N GLU A 158 -8.51 -46.03 5.56
CA GLU A 158 -7.09 -46.06 5.19
C GLU A 158 -6.92 -46.36 3.70
N ASN A 159 -7.65 -47.35 3.16
CA ASN A 159 -7.63 -47.63 1.72
C ASN A 159 -8.09 -46.43 0.89
N ARG A 160 -9.19 -45.77 1.28
CA ARG A 160 -9.73 -44.58 0.61
C ARG A 160 -8.71 -43.45 0.60
N VAL A 161 -8.13 -43.13 1.76
CA VAL A 161 -7.11 -42.08 1.92
C VAL A 161 -5.87 -42.39 1.08
N MET A 162 -5.41 -43.65 1.07
CA MET A 162 -4.25 -44.04 0.27
C MET A 162 -4.47 -43.89 -1.23
N ARG A 163 -5.66 -44.20 -1.74
CA ARG A 163 -6.01 -43.94 -3.15
C ARG A 163 -6.02 -42.45 -3.47
N GLY A 164 -6.62 -41.63 -2.61
CA GLY A 164 -6.60 -40.17 -2.75
C GLY A 164 -5.19 -39.59 -2.71
N ARG A 165 -4.33 -40.04 -1.77
CA ARG A 165 -2.93 -39.60 -1.66
C ARG A 165 -2.12 -39.90 -2.91
N ARG A 166 -2.34 -41.05 -3.54
CA ARG A 166 -1.69 -41.38 -4.83
C ARG A 166 -2.11 -40.42 -5.94
N ALA A 167 -3.38 -40.04 -6.00
CA ALA A 167 -3.87 -39.05 -6.96
C ALA A 167 -3.24 -37.67 -6.72
N TYR A 168 -3.22 -37.18 -5.47
CA TYR A 168 -2.55 -35.92 -5.13
C TYR A 168 -1.06 -35.92 -5.44
N SER A 169 -0.35 -36.98 -5.03
CA SER A 169 1.09 -37.13 -5.29
C SER A 169 1.39 -37.00 -6.78
N LEU A 170 0.59 -37.63 -7.64
CA LEU A 170 0.76 -37.53 -9.08
C LEU A 170 0.45 -36.12 -9.61
N ILE A 171 -0.59 -35.45 -9.09
CA ILE A 171 -0.87 -34.05 -9.46
C ILE A 171 0.34 -33.16 -9.16
N THR A 172 0.87 -33.24 -7.93
CA THR A 172 2.03 -32.45 -7.49
C THR A 172 3.26 -32.72 -8.35
N GLU A 173 3.61 -33.99 -8.59
CA GLU A 173 4.78 -34.36 -9.39
C GLU A 173 4.66 -33.94 -10.87
N ILE A 174 3.44 -33.94 -11.44
CA ILE A 174 3.18 -33.41 -12.78
C ILE A 174 3.41 -31.89 -12.80
N GLN A 175 2.85 -31.16 -11.83
CA GLN A 175 2.98 -29.70 -11.75
C GLN A 175 4.42 -29.26 -11.55
N GLU A 176 5.19 -29.99 -10.75
CA GLU A 176 6.62 -29.77 -10.50
C GLU A 176 7.51 -30.22 -11.67
N LYS A 177 6.94 -30.86 -12.71
CA LYS A 177 7.65 -31.41 -13.87
C LYS A 177 8.72 -32.45 -13.50
N ASN A 178 8.42 -33.26 -12.49
CA ASN A 178 9.33 -34.27 -11.93
C ASN A 178 9.22 -35.65 -12.59
N LEU A 179 8.35 -35.83 -13.58
CA LEU A 179 8.07 -37.12 -14.21
C LEU A 179 8.17 -37.05 -15.73
N THR A 180 8.61 -38.15 -16.33
CA THR A 180 8.51 -38.42 -17.77
C THR A 180 7.08 -38.82 -18.15
N GLU A 181 6.71 -38.64 -19.42
CA GLU A 181 5.39 -39.07 -19.94
C GLU A 181 5.10 -40.56 -19.70
N LYS A 182 6.14 -41.40 -19.76
CA LYS A 182 6.02 -42.83 -19.48
C LYS A 182 5.66 -43.10 -18.02
N GLU A 183 6.33 -42.43 -17.08
CA GLU A 183 6.04 -42.59 -15.65
C GLU A 183 4.65 -42.07 -15.29
N ILE A 184 4.22 -40.95 -15.90
CA ILE A 184 2.85 -40.43 -15.75
C ILE A 184 1.85 -41.50 -16.21
N THR A 185 2.06 -42.06 -17.40
CA THR A 185 1.16 -43.08 -17.98
C THR A 185 1.07 -44.33 -17.10
N GLU A 186 2.20 -44.85 -16.62
CA GLU A 186 2.24 -46.03 -15.74
C GLU A 186 1.51 -45.78 -14.40
N ARG A 187 1.70 -44.60 -13.79
CA ARG A 187 1.01 -44.23 -12.55
C ARG A 187 -0.48 -44.01 -12.77
N LEU A 188 -0.88 -43.39 -13.89
CA LEU A 188 -2.29 -43.25 -14.28
C LEU A 188 -2.96 -44.61 -14.46
N HIS A 189 -2.32 -45.59 -15.11
CA HIS A 189 -2.85 -46.96 -15.21
C HIS A 189 -3.11 -47.60 -13.85
N ARG A 190 -2.15 -47.51 -12.93
CA ARG A 190 -2.33 -48.02 -11.57
C ARG A 190 -3.51 -47.35 -10.86
N ILE A 191 -3.62 -46.03 -10.95
CA ILE A 191 -4.72 -45.27 -10.33
C ILE A 191 -6.07 -45.68 -10.94
N GLN A 192 -6.14 -45.86 -12.26
CA GLN A 192 -7.35 -46.33 -12.95
C GLN A 192 -7.79 -47.71 -12.45
N ASP A 193 -6.84 -48.67 -12.36
CA ASP A 193 -7.13 -50.03 -11.90
C ASP A 193 -7.65 -50.04 -10.45
N GLU A 194 -6.99 -49.32 -9.55
CA GLU A 194 -7.34 -49.28 -8.12
C GLU A 194 -8.69 -48.58 -7.84
N ASN A 195 -9.10 -47.66 -8.71
CA ASN A 195 -10.33 -46.88 -8.53
C ASN A 195 -11.44 -47.29 -9.50
N SER A 196 -11.20 -48.29 -10.35
CA SER A 196 -12.13 -48.73 -11.40
C SER A 196 -12.67 -47.57 -12.23
N CYS A 197 -11.77 -46.69 -12.70
CA CYS A 197 -12.12 -45.49 -13.46
C CYS A 197 -11.32 -45.36 -14.76
N VAL A 198 -11.77 -44.48 -15.65
CA VAL A 198 -11.04 -44.07 -16.85
C VAL A 198 -10.58 -42.63 -16.64
N ILE A 199 -9.31 -42.36 -16.95
CA ILE A 199 -8.69 -41.02 -16.90
C ILE A 199 -8.24 -40.67 -18.32
N ASP A 200 -8.69 -39.51 -18.82
CA ASP A 200 -8.18 -38.94 -20.08
C ASP A 200 -6.72 -38.49 -19.89
N PRO A 201 -5.74 -39.14 -20.54
CA PRO A 201 -4.33 -38.80 -20.39
C PRO A 201 -3.98 -37.41 -20.95
N ASN A 202 -4.86 -36.78 -21.74
CA ASN A 202 -4.65 -35.42 -22.25
C ASN A 202 -4.97 -34.34 -21.21
N LYS A 203 -5.72 -34.67 -20.17
CA LYS A 203 -6.11 -33.76 -19.09
C LYS A 203 -5.95 -34.43 -17.72
N PRO A 204 -4.76 -34.97 -17.41
CA PRO A 204 -4.58 -35.87 -16.28
C PRO A 204 -4.87 -35.17 -14.94
N ILE A 205 -4.48 -33.89 -14.79
CA ILE A 205 -4.73 -33.14 -13.55
C ILE A 205 -6.23 -32.97 -13.30
N ALA A 206 -6.99 -32.49 -14.29
CA ALA A 206 -8.44 -32.28 -14.15
C ALA A 206 -9.19 -33.59 -13.82
N GLU A 207 -8.82 -34.69 -14.48
CA GLU A 207 -9.40 -36.01 -14.22
C GLU A 207 -9.03 -36.57 -12.85
N LEU A 208 -7.78 -36.37 -12.39
CA LEU A 208 -7.36 -36.76 -11.05
C LEU A 208 -8.09 -35.94 -9.97
N VAL A 209 -8.31 -34.64 -10.18
CA VAL A 209 -9.11 -33.79 -9.29
C VAL A 209 -10.57 -34.29 -9.21
N ARG A 210 -11.19 -34.63 -10.35
CA ARG A 210 -12.52 -35.26 -10.40
C ARG A 210 -12.55 -36.60 -9.68
N LEU A 211 -11.50 -37.39 -9.82
CA LEU A 211 -11.36 -38.66 -9.12
C LEU A 211 -11.27 -38.43 -7.61
N ILE A 212 -10.53 -37.44 -7.15
CA ILE A 212 -10.42 -37.09 -5.72
C ILE A 212 -11.78 -36.68 -5.14
N ASP A 213 -12.55 -35.83 -5.82
CA ASP A 213 -13.92 -35.49 -5.38
C ASP A 213 -14.82 -36.73 -5.33
N ARG A 214 -14.69 -37.65 -6.30
CA ARG A 214 -15.41 -38.93 -6.31
C ARG A 214 -15.02 -39.82 -5.13
N ILE A 215 -13.72 -39.97 -4.86
CA ILE A 215 -13.18 -40.73 -3.73
C ILE A 215 -13.73 -40.18 -2.41
N SER A 216 -13.76 -38.85 -2.28
CA SER A 216 -14.25 -38.15 -1.09
C SER A 216 -15.70 -38.54 -0.75
N GLN A 217 -16.54 -38.72 -1.77
CA GLN A 217 -17.97 -39.05 -1.65
C GLN A 217 -18.28 -40.53 -1.40
N GLU A 218 -17.28 -41.42 -1.38
CA GLU A 218 -17.54 -42.87 -1.34
C GLU A 218 -18.24 -43.34 -0.06
N CYS A 219 -17.97 -42.69 1.08
CA CYS A 219 -18.61 -43.06 2.34
C CYS A 219 -20.05 -42.55 2.38
N LYS A 220 -21.00 -43.47 2.14
CA LYS A 220 -22.44 -43.21 2.17
C LYS A 220 -23.11 -43.65 3.48
N ASP A 221 -22.33 -44.00 4.49
CA ASP A 221 -22.83 -44.47 5.79
C ASP A 221 -23.53 -43.32 6.53
N LYS A 222 -24.87 -43.31 6.50
CA LYS A 222 -25.67 -42.23 7.12
C LYS A 222 -25.51 -42.17 8.63
N ASP A 223 -25.10 -43.28 9.25
CA ASP A 223 -24.88 -43.39 10.68
C ASP A 223 -23.45 -43.01 11.08
N ALA A 224 -22.61 -42.53 10.13
CA ALA A 224 -21.28 -42.04 10.44
C ALA A 224 -21.32 -40.88 11.46
N ASP A 225 -20.51 -41.01 12.50
CA ASP A 225 -20.44 -40.06 13.61
C ASP A 225 -19.41 -38.94 13.36
N GLU A 226 -18.60 -39.09 12.30
CA GLU A 226 -17.50 -38.20 11.94
C GLU A 226 -17.57 -37.79 10.48
N ILE A 227 -17.10 -36.58 10.25
CA ILE A 227 -16.97 -35.94 8.94
C ILE A 227 -15.55 -35.38 8.77
N ALA A 228 -15.17 -35.08 7.54
CA ALA A 228 -13.96 -34.34 7.26
C ALA A 228 -14.08 -33.48 6.01
N ILE A 229 -13.26 -32.43 5.94
CA ILE A 229 -12.88 -31.85 4.66
C ILE A 229 -11.86 -32.80 4.03
N MET A 230 -12.32 -33.58 3.04
CA MET A 230 -11.51 -34.68 2.50
C MET A 230 -10.26 -34.21 1.78
N ASP A 231 -10.28 -32.99 1.23
CA ASP A 231 -9.12 -32.33 0.66
C ASP A 231 -7.94 -32.34 1.67
N GLU A 232 -8.16 -31.77 2.86
CA GLU A 232 -7.16 -31.71 3.93
C GLU A 232 -6.93 -33.04 4.67
N TRP A 233 -7.97 -33.86 4.82
CA TRP A 233 -7.83 -35.18 5.46
C TRP A 233 -6.96 -36.12 4.65
N ILE A 234 -7.12 -36.15 3.32
CA ILE A 234 -6.32 -37.00 2.44
C ILE A 234 -4.87 -36.50 2.40
N LYS A 235 -4.67 -35.19 2.18
CA LYS A 235 -3.33 -34.59 2.10
C LYS A 235 -2.56 -34.74 3.42
N ASN A 236 -3.18 -34.32 4.52
CA ASN A 236 -2.47 -33.98 5.75
C ASN A 236 -2.97 -34.74 6.98
N SER A 237 -3.99 -35.60 6.85
CA SER A 237 -4.68 -36.22 8.00
C SER A 237 -5.19 -35.20 9.02
N ARG A 238 -5.66 -34.04 8.54
CA ARG A 238 -6.28 -32.97 9.34
C ARG A 238 -7.76 -32.81 9.01
N CYS A 239 -8.43 -31.89 9.70
CA CYS A 239 -9.80 -31.47 9.40
C CYS A 239 -10.84 -32.59 9.47
N ARG A 240 -10.68 -33.50 10.44
CA ARG A 240 -11.65 -34.53 10.82
C ARG A 240 -12.36 -34.11 12.09
N TYR A 241 -13.69 -34.15 12.06
CA TYR A 241 -14.54 -33.62 13.13
C TYR A 241 -15.63 -34.60 13.51
N LYS A 242 -16.13 -34.48 14.74
CA LYS A 242 -17.41 -35.10 15.10
C LYS A 242 -18.52 -34.35 14.39
N LYS A 243 -19.43 -35.09 13.75
CA LYS A 243 -20.59 -34.52 13.06
C LYS A 243 -21.43 -33.63 14.00
N SER A 244 -21.56 -34.04 15.26
CA SER A 244 -22.32 -33.32 16.29
C SER A 244 -21.72 -31.98 16.75
N PHE A 245 -20.59 -31.56 16.17
CA PHE A 245 -20.09 -30.19 16.33
C PHE A 245 -20.89 -29.18 15.51
N TYR A 246 -21.57 -29.65 14.46
CA TYR A 246 -22.32 -28.83 13.51
C TYR A 246 -23.85 -29.02 13.65
N ASP A 247 -24.34 -29.66 14.72
CA ASP A 247 -25.78 -29.87 14.95
C ASP A 247 -26.55 -28.53 15.11
N LYS A 248 -25.85 -27.50 15.57
CA LYS A 248 -26.37 -26.14 15.77
C LYS A 248 -25.34 -25.12 15.31
N TRP A 249 -25.83 -23.93 14.98
CA TRP A 249 -25.00 -22.79 14.63
C TRP A 249 -25.37 -21.57 15.46
N ILE A 250 -24.42 -20.64 15.52
CA ILE A 250 -24.55 -19.30 16.08
C ILE A 250 -24.06 -18.28 15.05
N GLU A 251 -24.40 -17.01 15.24
CA GLU A 251 -23.78 -15.91 14.49
C GLU A 251 -22.67 -15.29 15.33
N ILE A 252 -21.50 -15.08 14.71
CA ILE A 252 -20.34 -14.43 15.34
C ILE A 252 -19.89 -13.20 14.55
N PRO A 253 -19.37 -12.17 15.22
CA PRO A 253 -18.74 -11.00 14.59
C PRO A 253 -17.70 -11.32 13.51
N PHE A 254 -17.74 -10.60 12.39
CA PHE A 254 -16.68 -10.62 11.38
C PHE A 254 -16.64 -9.31 10.60
N GLU A 255 -15.57 -8.53 10.77
CA GLU A 255 -15.42 -7.17 10.26
C GLU A 255 -16.63 -6.29 10.62
N ASN A 256 -17.48 -5.96 9.64
CA ASN A 256 -18.69 -5.15 9.78
C ASN A 256 -20.00 -5.96 9.71
N THR A 257 -19.91 -7.29 9.67
CA THR A 257 -21.02 -8.22 9.50
C THR A 257 -21.00 -9.34 10.55
N MET A 258 -21.87 -10.32 10.38
CA MET A 258 -21.97 -11.54 11.17
C MET A 258 -21.81 -12.76 10.26
N LEU A 259 -21.02 -13.74 10.69
CA LEU A 259 -20.89 -15.03 10.02
C LEU A 259 -21.55 -16.14 10.81
N ARG A 260 -22.07 -17.14 10.09
CA ARG A 260 -22.57 -18.37 10.70
C ARG A 260 -21.40 -19.26 11.07
N ALA A 261 -21.35 -19.71 12.32
CA ALA A 261 -20.35 -20.63 12.83
C ALA A 261 -21.02 -21.80 13.58
N PRO A 262 -20.40 -22.99 13.64
CA PRO A 262 -20.90 -24.07 14.49
C PRO A 262 -20.94 -23.61 15.96
N GLU A 263 -21.98 -23.99 16.72
CA GLU A 263 -22.10 -23.65 18.15
C GLU A 263 -20.86 -24.13 18.94
N LYS A 264 -20.29 -25.26 18.51
CA LYS A 264 -19.06 -25.88 19.04
C LYS A 264 -17.81 -25.49 18.24
N TYR A 265 -17.71 -24.23 17.82
CA TYR A 265 -16.56 -23.73 17.05
C TYR A 265 -15.22 -23.93 17.78
N ARG A 266 -15.21 -23.95 19.12
CA ARG A 266 -13.98 -24.16 19.89
C ARG A 266 -13.41 -25.56 19.64
N GLU A 267 -14.28 -26.57 19.62
CA GLU A 267 -13.90 -27.95 19.35
C GLU A 267 -13.44 -28.14 17.90
N VAL A 268 -14.09 -27.45 16.94
CA VAL A 268 -13.67 -27.43 15.53
C VAL A 268 -12.26 -26.82 15.40
N LEU A 269 -12.05 -25.63 15.96
CA LEU A 269 -10.75 -24.94 15.90
C LEU A 269 -9.65 -25.71 16.64
N THR A 270 -9.95 -26.33 17.79
CA THR A 270 -8.98 -27.19 18.48
C THR A 270 -8.64 -28.45 17.68
N ALA A 271 -9.62 -29.05 16.99
CA ALA A 271 -9.35 -30.21 16.12
C ALA A 271 -8.48 -29.86 14.91
N TYR A 272 -8.63 -28.65 14.36
CA TYR A 272 -7.82 -28.18 13.23
C TYR A 272 -6.43 -27.71 13.68
N TYR A 273 -6.38 -26.72 14.58
CA TYR A 273 -5.17 -25.95 14.88
C TYR A 273 -4.54 -26.28 16.24
N GLY A 274 -5.21 -27.06 17.09
CA GLY A 274 -4.77 -27.28 18.47
C GLY A 274 -4.94 -26.02 19.31
N ASN A 275 -3.82 -25.39 19.71
CA ASN A 275 -3.84 -24.11 20.42
C ASN A 275 -3.99 -22.95 19.42
N TYR A 276 -5.23 -22.65 19.02
CA TYR A 276 -5.52 -21.60 18.04
C TYR A 276 -5.46 -20.17 18.59
N SER A 277 -5.29 -20.01 19.92
CA SER A 277 -5.22 -18.70 20.56
C SER A 277 -3.89 -17.98 20.28
N GLU A 278 -2.84 -18.72 19.91
CA GLU A 278 -1.55 -18.16 19.52
C GLU A 278 -1.56 -17.82 18.02
N PRO A 279 -1.30 -16.56 17.62
CA PRO A 279 -1.18 -16.19 16.22
C PRO A 279 0.08 -16.80 15.59
N VAL A 280 -0.10 -17.42 14.41
CA VAL A 280 0.99 -17.95 13.59
C VAL A 280 0.88 -17.31 12.21
N ARG A 281 1.94 -16.63 11.77
CA ARG A 281 2.03 -15.99 10.44
C ARG A 281 2.57 -16.97 9.42
N GLY A 282 2.12 -16.85 8.17
CA GLY A 282 2.69 -17.56 7.02
C GLY A 282 2.44 -19.07 6.96
N SER A 283 1.44 -19.59 7.70
CA SER A 283 1.04 -21.00 7.65
C SER A 283 0.00 -21.31 6.55
N ALA A 284 -0.41 -20.31 5.78
CA ALA A 284 -1.38 -20.47 4.71
C ALA A 284 -0.80 -21.32 3.56
N GLY A 285 -1.63 -22.15 2.93
CA GLY A 285 -1.21 -23.08 1.87
C GLY A 285 -1.08 -22.43 0.48
N HIS A 286 -1.21 -21.12 0.37
CA HIS A 286 -1.22 -20.34 -0.88
C HIS A 286 -0.24 -19.16 -0.81
N MET A 287 0.02 -18.55 -1.97
CA MET A 287 0.84 -17.35 -2.06
C MET A 287 0.03 -16.11 -1.67
N TYR A 288 0.64 -15.24 -0.88
CA TYR A 288 0.08 -13.95 -0.48
C TYR A 288 0.80 -12.78 -1.20
N PRO A 289 0.09 -11.71 -1.62
CA PRO A 289 -1.37 -11.65 -1.72
C PRO A 289 -1.87 -12.37 -2.99
N VAL A 290 -3.02 -13.01 -2.92
CA VAL A 290 -3.63 -13.79 -4.00
C VAL A 290 -3.86 -12.98 -5.28
N TYR A 291 -4.09 -11.67 -5.16
CA TYR A 291 -4.33 -10.77 -6.29
C TYR A 291 -3.07 -10.32 -7.03
N ARG A 292 -1.85 -10.64 -6.56
CA ARG A 292 -0.60 -10.15 -7.17
C ARG A 292 -0.46 -10.50 -8.66
N ARG A 293 -0.94 -11.68 -9.06
CA ARG A 293 -0.97 -12.09 -10.47
C ARG A 293 -1.87 -11.19 -11.31
N GLN A 294 -3.00 -10.76 -10.77
CA GLN A 294 -3.97 -9.90 -11.46
C GLN A 294 -3.47 -8.46 -11.59
N GLU A 295 -2.71 -7.95 -10.61
CA GLU A 295 -2.05 -6.65 -10.76
C GLU A 295 -0.98 -6.67 -11.86
N THR A 296 -0.21 -7.76 -11.93
CA THR A 296 0.76 -7.93 -13.03
C THR A 296 0.05 -7.89 -14.39
N GLU A 297 -1.14 -8.49 -14.49
CA GLU A 297 -1.97 -8.43 -15.70
C GLU A 297 -2.46 -7.00 -16.00
N ILE A 298 -2.93 -6.26 -14.99
CA ILE A 298 -3.29 -4.84 -15.12
C ILE A 298 -2.11 -4.04 -15.71
N LEU A 299 -0.92 -4.18 -15.15
CA LEU A 299 0.26 -3.45 -15.61
C LEU A 299 0.63 -3.82 -17.05
N ASN A 300 0.63 -5.10 -17.38
CA ASN A 300 0.91 -5.56 -18.73
C ASN A 300 -0.10 -5.04 -19.76
N ARG A 301 -1.37 -4.89 -19.35
CA ARG A 301 -2.45 -4.43 -20.24
C ARG A 301 -2.52 -2.92 -20.40
N PHE A 302 -2.23 -2.15 -19.34
CA PHE A 302 -2.49 -0.70 -19.31
C PHE A 302 -1.23 0.17 -19.14
N GLY A 303 -0.08 -0.43 -18.82
CA GLY A 303 1.17 0.30 -18.51
C GLY A 303 1.15 1.07 -17.19
N LYS A 304 0.00 1.12 -16.51
CA LYS A 304 -0.22 1.72 -15.20
C LYS A 304 -1.41 1.03 -14.52
N ASN A 305 -1.50 1.11 -13.20
CA ASN A 305 -2.68 0.64 -12.50
C ASN A 305 -3.78 1.72 -12.51
N PRO A 306 -4.93 1.48 -13.16
CA PRO A 306 -5.99 2.48 -13.31
C PRO A 306 -6.86 2.62 -12.05
N THR A 307 -6.82 1.66 -11.12
CA THR A 307 -7.86 1.52 -10.09
C THR A 307 -7.33 1.73 -8.69
N CYS A 308 -6.25 1.08 -8.28
CA CYS A 308 -5.77 1.18 -6.91
C CYS A 308 -4.27 0.92 -6.90
N ARG A 309 -3.45 1.86 -6.39
CA ARG A 309 -2.01 1.71 -6.09
C ARG A 309 -1.03 2.19 -7.17
N TYR A 310 0.02 2.88 -6.72
CA TYR A 310 1.20 3.20 -7.52
C TYR A 310 1.95 1.93 -7.90
N HIS A 311 2.48 1.89 -9.11
CA HIS A 311 3.38 0.82 -9.54
C HIS A 311 4.62 1.45 -10.14
N PHE A 312 5.76 1.00 -9.65
CA PHE A 312 7.04 1.52 -10.09
C PHE A 312 7.35 1.05 -11.51
N ASP A 313 7.74 1.99 -12.37
CA ASP A 313 8.24 1.68 -13.71
C ASP A 313 9.75 1.93 -13.77
N LYS A 314 10.50 0.83 -13.78
CA LYS A 314 11.96 0.84 -13.87
C LYS A 314 12.50 1.59 -15.09
N ASN A 315 11.74 1.67 -16.19
CA ASN A 315 12.22 2.31 -17.43
C ASN A 315 12.22 3.83 -17.34
N HIS A 316 11.46 4.39 -16.39
CA HIS A 316 11.35 5.82 -16.14
C HIS A 316 12.05 6.23 -14.84
N PHE A 317 12.79 5.32 -14.21
CA PHE A 317 13.53 5.62 -13.00
C PHE A 317 14.88 6.24 -13.35
N GLU A 318 15.04 7.49 -12.96
CA GLU A 318 16.33 8.17 -12.91
C GLU A 318 16.61 8.58 -11.47
N PRO A 319 17.75 8.17 -10.89
CA PRO A 319 18.12 8.64 -9.56
C PRO A 319 18.23 10.17 -9.59
N LYS A 320 17.48 10.83 -8.71
CA LYS A 320 17.58 12.28 -8.57
C LYS A 320 18.97 12.61 -8.04
N GLY A 321 19.74 13.34 -8.83
CA GLY A 321 21.01 13.92 -8.39
C GLY A 321 20.78 15.02 -7.35
N ASP A 322 21.89 15.57 -6.84
CA ASP A 322 21.83 16.66 -5.87
C ASP A 322 21.04 17.84 -6.44
N ARG A 323 19.91 18.14 -5.79
CA ARG A 323 19.06 19.28 -6.17
C ARG A 323 19.78 20.56 -5.76
N LYS A 324 19.71 21.57 -6.61
CA LYS A 324 20.27 22.89 -6.31
C LYS A 324 19.50 23.46 -5.11
N ARG A 325 20.23 23.67 -4.01
CA ARG A 325 19.68 24.28 -2.78
C ARG A 325 19.35 25.75 -3.00
N TYR A 326 18.43 26.27 -2.20
CA TYR A 326 17.96 27.66 -2.23
C TYR A 326 19.12 28.66 -2.26
N ARG A 327 20.04 28.54 -1.29
CA ARG A 327 21.19 29.44 -1.17
C ARG A 327 22.08 29.40 -2.41
N ALA A 328 22.36 28.21 -2.94
CA ALA A 328 23.18 28.06 -4.14
C ALA A 328 22.49 28.66 -5.39
N GLY A 329 21.16 28.60 -5.47
CA GLY A 329 20.39 29.31 -6.51
C GLY A 329 20.48 30.82 -6.39
N GLN A 330 20.39 31.37 -5.17
CA GLN A 330 20.56 32.81 -4.95
C GLN A 330 21.99 33.27 -5.23
N GLU A 331 23.00 32.48 -4.88
CA GLU A 331 24.41 32.77 -5.16
C GLU A 331 24.71 32.80 -6.67
N GLU A 332 24.05 31.94 -7.45
CA GLU A 332 24.14 31.98 -8.91
C GLU A 332 23.50 33.24 -9.50
N LEU A 333 22.31 33.63 -9.03
CA LEU A 333 21.65 34.88 -9.43
C LEU A 333 22.51 36.10 -9.06
N LEU A 334 23.14 36.10 -7.89
CA LEU A 334 24.10 37.12 -7.48
C LEU A 334 25.33 37.14 -8.39
N ALA A 335 25.88 35.98 -8.77
CA ALA A 335 26.99 35.89 -9.70
C ALA A 335 26.64 36.45 -11.09
N TYR A 336 25.42 36.17 -11.58
CA TYR A 336 24.90 36.78 -12.82
C TYR A 336 24.80 38.30 -12.70
N LEU A 337 24.19 38.79 -11.63
CA LEU A 337 24.07 40.22 -11.34
C LEU A 337 25.46 40.89 -11.32
N HIS A 338 26.41 40.28 -10.62
CA HIS A 338 27.79 40.76 -10.51
C HIS A 338 28.53 40.77 -11.86
N GLY A 339 28.26 39.77 -12.72
CA GLY A 339 28.79 39.69 -14.07
C GLY A 339 28.31 40.85 -14.96
N PHE A 340 27.01 41.15 -14.94
CA PHE A 340 26.45 42.29 -15.69
C PHE A 340 26.90 43.63 -15.12
N HIS A 341 26.95 43.74 -13.79
CA HIS A 341 27.37 44.95 -13.08
C HIS A 341 28.76 45.43 -13.53
N LYS A 342 29.73 44.51 -13.66
CA LYS A 342 31.09 44.81 -14.12
C LYS A 342 31.16 45.43 -15.51
N ASN A 343 30.17 45.18 -16.37
CA ASN A 343 30.16 45.69 -17.74
C ASN A 343 29.56 47.10 -17.86
N ILE A 344 28.93 47.62 -16.80
CA ILE A 344 28.25 48.92 -16.81
C ILE A 344 29.25 50.05 -17.05
N ALA A 345 30.22 50.22 -16.15
CA ALA A 345 31.22 51.28 -16.25
C ALA A 345 32.04 51.17 -17.55
N ASP A 346 32.40 49.95 -17.91
CA ASP A 346 33.15 49.62 -19.11
C ASP A 346 32.43 50.02 -20.41
N SER A 347 31.11 49.81 -20.47
CA SER A 347 30.28 50.18 -21.62
C SER A 347 30.10 51.69 -21.73
N ILE A 348 29.91 52.36 -20.60
CA ILE A 348 29.81 53.83 -20.53
C ILE A 348 31.12 54.49 -20.97
N ASN A 349 32.27 53.99 -20.48
CA ASN A 349 33.59 54.48 -20.85
C ASN A 349 33.90 54.27 -22.35
N LYS A 350 33.30 53.26 -22.98
CA LYS A 350 33.40 52.98 -24.42
C LYS A 350 32.34 53.73 -25.25
N GLY A 351 31.50 54.56 -24.63
CA GLY A 351 30.43 55.31 -25.29
C GLY A 351 29.22 54.47 -25.74
N LYS A 352 29.09 53.25 -25.22
CA LYS A 352 27.99 52.31 -25.53
C LYS A 352 26.87 52.43 -24.49
N PHE A 353 26.11 53.52 -24.57
CA PHE A 353 25.08 53.85 -23.58
C PHE A 353 23.89 52.89 -23.60
N GLU A 354 23.50 52.38 -24.76
CA GLU A 354 22.41 51.39 -24.90
C GLU A 354 22.77 50.06 -24.19
N ASP A 355 23.99 49.56 -24.40
CA ASP A 355 24.49 48.36 -23.71
C ASP A 355 24.52 48.56 -22.19
N ALA A 356 24.99 49.73 -21.73
CA ALA A 356 25.03 50.06 -20.31
C ALA A 356 23.63 50.12 -19.68
N ALA A 357 22.65 50.71 -20.38
CA ALA A 357 21.26 50.75 -19.94
C ALA A 357 20.66 49.33 -19.85
N ALA A 358 20.93 48.46 -20.83
CA ALA A 358 20.49 47.07 -20.81
C ALA A 358 21.10 46.29 -19.63
N PHE A 359 22.38 46.52 -19.32
CA PHE A 359 23.03 45.92 -18.15
C PHE A 359 22.44 46.42 -16.83
N MET A 360 22.15 47.72 -16.72
CA MET A 360 21.49 48.31 -15.56
C MET A 360 20.10 47.71 -15.33
N GLU A 361 19.28 47.60 -16.38
CA GLU A 361 17.95 46.97 -16.31
C GLU A 361 18.06 45.50 -15.86
N THR A 362 19.01 44.76 -16.43
CA THR A 362 19.26 43.36 -16.05
C THR A 362 19.65 43.23 -14.59
N CYS A 363 20.53 44.10 -14.09
CA CYS A 363 20.93 44.13 -12.68
C CYS A 363 19.76 44.48 -11.75
N GLN A 364 18.90 45.43 -12.12
CA GLN A 364 17.69 45.75 -11.35
C GLN A 364 16.73 44.56 -11.27
N ASN A 365 16.44 43.91 -12.41
CA ASN A 365 15.56 42.76 -12.45
C ASN A 365 16.10 41.59 -11.61
N ALA A 366 17.42 41.35 -11.66
CA ALA A 366 18.07 40.34 -10.83
C ALA A 366 17.98 40.70 -9.33
N ALA A 367 18.28 41.94 -8.96
CA ALA A 367 18.21 42.41 -7.56
C ALA A 367 16.79 42.31 -6.99
N VAL A 368 15.77 42.70 -7.76
CA VAL A 368 14.36 42.58 -7.37
C VAL A 368 13.96 41.11 -7.21
N THR A 369 14.41 40.23 -8.12
CA THR A 369 14.13 38.80 -8.04
C THR A 369 14.71 38.18 -6.77
N ILE A 370 15.97 38.50 -6.45
CA ILE A 370 16.64 38.06 -5.22
C ILE A 370 15.91 38.63 -3.99
N GLY A 371 15.59 39.93 -4.00
CA GLY A 371 14.89 40.62 -2.92
C GLY A 371 13.54 39.99 -2.60
N ASN A 372 12.69 39.79 -3.62
CA ASN A 372 11.38 39.13 -3.46
C ASN A 372 11.51 37.70 -2.92
N SER A 373 12.55 36.97 -3.34
CA SER A 373 12.80 35.62 -2.85
C SER A 373 13.20 35.61 -1.37
N LEU A 374 14.10 36.51 -0.96
CA LEU A 374 14.53 36.66 0.43
C LEU A 374 13.37 37.11 1.33
N GLU A 375 12.54 38.04 0.84
CA GLU A 375 11.35 38.51 1.53
C GLU A 375 10.33 37.39 1.74
N GLY A 376 10.09 36.55 0.73
CA GLY A 376 9.22 35.37 0.85
C GLY A 376 9.68 34.43 1.98
N LYS A 377 10.98 34.08 2.00
CA LYS A 377 11.57 33.17 2.98
C LYS A 377 11.67 33.78 4.37
N TYR A 378 12.39 34.89 4.52
CA TYR A 378 12.76 35.48 5.80
C TYR A 378 11.79 36.54 6.32
N GLY A 379 10.84 36.99 5.49
CA GLY A 379 9.90 38.05 5.82
C GLY A 379 10.33 39.43 5.33
N GLU A 380 9.40 40.39 5.43
CA GLU A 380 9.58 41.77 4.99
C GLU A 380 10.59 42.55 5.86
N GLY A 381 11.26 43.53 5.24
CA GLY A 381 12.03 44.54 5.97
C GLY A 381 13.40 44.08 6.50
N THR A 382 13.92 42.94 6.04
CA THR A 382 15.29 42.50 6.36
C THR A 382 16.33 43.49 5.83
N ASP A 383 17.49 43.54 6.49
CA ASP A 383 18.60 44.42 6.05
C ASP A 383 19.13 44.03 4.65
N ALA A 384 19.03 42.75 4.29
CA ALA A 384 19.39 42.28 2.95
C ALA A 384 18.46 42.83 1.86
N VAL A 385 17.14 42.78 2.08
CA VAL A 385 16.15 43.35 1.14
C VAL A 385 16.35 44.86 1.02
N LYS A 386 16.50 45.58 2.14
CA LYS A 386 16.78 47.02 2.14
C LYS A 386 18.06 47.39 1.38
N ALA A 387 19.12 46.58 1.52
CA ALA A 387 20.37 46.82 0.80
C ALA A 387 20.24 46.58 -0.72
N LEU A 388 19.41 45.62 -1.13
CA LEU A 388 19.08 45.40 -2.55
C LEU A 388 18.22 46.53 -3.13
N GLU A 389 17.25 47.03 -2.36
CA GLU A 389 16.45 48.21 -2.74
C GLU A 389 17.34 49.43 -2.95
N GLN A 390 18.28 49.70 -2.02
CA GLN A 390 19.26 50.78 -2.15
C GLN A 390 20.15 50.61 -3.39
N TYR A 391 20.54 49.37 -3.71
CA TYR A 391 21.28 49.08 -4.93
C TYR A 391 20.46 49.39 -6.20
N CYS A 392 19.18 49.02 -6.22
CA CYS A 392 18.27 49.36 -7.32
C CYS A 392 18.10 50.87 -7.50
N GLU A 393 17.96 51.62 -6.40
CA GLU A 393 17.93 53.09 -6.40
C GLU A 393 19.22 53.67 -6.98
N LYS A 394 20.38 53.15 -6.56
CA LYS A 394 21.68 53.59 -7.07
C LYS A 394 21.87 53.30 -8.56
N ILE A 395 21.36 52.18 -9.06
CA ILE A 395 21.33 51.92 -10.51
C ILE A 395 20.46 52.93 -11.22
N TYR A 396 19.28 53.25 -10.68
CA TYR A 396 18.39 54.24 -11.28
C TYR A 396 19.06 55.62 -11.36
N GLU A 397 19.68 56.08 -10.26
CA GLU A 397 20.45 57.33 -10.24
C GLU A 397 21.55 57.34 -11.32
N ALA A 398 22.30 56.24 -11.43
CA ALA A 398 23.37 56.10 -12.41
C ALA A 398 22.86 56.09 -13.87
N SER A 399 21.65 55.58 -14.11
CA SER A 399 21.02 55.59 -15.44
C SER A 399 20.62 57.00 -15.90
N VAL A 400 20.29 57.89 -14.95
CA VAL A 400 19.86 59.26 -15.23
C VAL A 400 21.06 60.20 -15.37
N ASN A 401 22.08 60.05 -14.51
CA ASN A 401 23.24 60.92 -14.52
C ASN A 401 24.52 60.19 -14.09
N TRP A 402 25.34 59.78 -15.06
CA TRP A 402 26.63 59.17 -14.79
C TRP A 402 27.74 60.22 -14.57
N SER A 403 28.27 60.30 -13.36
CA SER A 403 29.41 61.18 -13.01
C SER A 403 30.60 60.44 -12.42
N ASN A 404 31.77 61.11 -12.40
CA ASN A 404 32.99 60.58 -11.78
C ASN A 404 32.72 60.20 -10.31
N GLY A 405 32.85 58.91 -9.98
CA GLY A 405 32.61 58.37 -8.64
C GLY A 405 31.43 57.40 -8.54
N PHE A 406 30.46 57.45 -9.47
CA PHE A 406 29.29 56.56 -9.43
C PHE A 406 29.63 55.08 -9.53
N GLU A 407 30.64 54.71 -10.34
CA GLU A 407 31.15 53.34 -10.40
C GLU A 407 31.51 52.81 -9.01
N LYS A 408 32.23 53.61 -8.23
CA LYS A 408 32.64 53.23 -6.87
C LYS A 408 31.46 53.17 -5.89
N GLU A 409 30.48 54.06 -6.04
CA GLU A 409 29.26 54.03 -5.23
C GLU A 409 28.42 52.78 -5.52
N LEU A 410 28.25 52.45 -6.80
CA LEU A 410 27.55 51.26 -7.28
C LEU A 410 28.23 49.98 -6.80
N ASP A 411 29.56 49.88 -6.94
CA ASP A 411 30.36 48.76 -6.44
C ASP A 411 30.18 48.56 -4.93
N ASN A 412 30.20 49.66 -4.16
CA ASN A 412 30.05 49.61 -2.71
C ASN A 412 28.64 49.18 -2.31
N SER A 413 27.61 49.65 -3.04
CA SER A 413 26.22 49.27 -2.79
C SER A 413 26.00 47.79 -3.06
N LEU A 414 26.57 47.24 -4.14
CA LEU A 414 26.48 45.81 -4.42
C LEU A 414 27.19 44.98 -3.34
N LYS A 415 28.43 45.35 -2.98
CA LYS A 415 29.16 44.66 -1.90
C LYS A 415 28.44 44.72 -0.56
N HIS A 416 27.75 45.83 -0.28
CA HIS A 416 26.94 45.96 0.92
C HIS A 416 25.77 44.99 0.89
N ALA A 417 25.04 44.91 -0.23
CA ALA A 417 23.95 43.95 -0.40
C ALA A 417 24.44 42.50 -0.24
N GLU A 418 25.54 42.10 -0.90
CA GLU A 418 26.15 40.77 -0.77
C GLU A 418 26.49 40.46 0.70
N CYS A 419 27.08 41.41 1.43
CA CYS A 419 27.40 41.24 2.86
C CYS A 419 26.16 41.08 3.75
N CYS A 420 25.10 41.86 3.48
CA CYS A 420 23.84 41.76 4.21
C CYS A 420 23.13 40.42 3.96
N ILE A 421 23.17 39.93 2.71
CA ILE A 421 22.63 38.60 2.35
C ILE A 421 23.38 37.49 3.07
N GLU A 422 24.72 37.52 3.08
CA GLU A 422 25.52 36.51 3.76
C GLU A 422 25.27 36.50 5.28
N LYS A 423 25.15 37.68 5.90
CA LYS A 423 24.78 37.81 7.31
C LYS A 423 23.39 37.25 7.59
N LEU A 424 22.41 37.51 6.72
CA LEU A 424 21.06 36.99 6.86
C LEU A 424 21.07 35.45 6.86
N TYR A 425 21.78 34.83 5.93
CA TYR A 425 21.91 33.36 5.89
C TYR A 425 22.58 32.79 7.14
N ASN A 426 23.68 33.39 7.60
CA ASN A 426 24.44 32.84 8.72
C ASN A 426 23.79 33.09 10.10
N SER A 427 22.83 34.01 10.19
CA SER A 427 22.11 34.33 11.43
C SER A 427 20.72 33.72 11.51
N SER A 428 20.21 33.15 10.41
CA SER A 428 18.89 32.55 10.36
C SER A 428 18.89 31.14 10.93
N GLN A 429 17.79 30.80 11.63
CA GLN A 429 17.52 29.43 12.06
C GLN A 429 17.19 28.54 10.86
N LYS A 430 17.49 27.24 10.97
CA LYS A 430 17.11 26.21 10.00
C LYS A 430 15.60 25.98 10.09
N SER A 431 14.85 26.27 9.02
CA SER A 431 13.38 26.10 9.00
C SER A 431 13.01 24.66 8.69
N ILE A 432 12.24 24.04 9.57
CA ILE A 432 11.75 22.67 9.44
C ILE A 432 10.22 22.68 9.53
N VAL A 433 9.55 22.15 8.50
CA VAL A 433 8.09 22.10 8.42
C VAL A 433 7.61 20.67 8.42
N PHE A 434 6.75 20.32 9.39
CA PHE A 434 6.06 19.04 9.46
C PHE A 434 4.66 19.15 8.84
N LEU A 435 4.38 18.35 7.81
CA LEU A 435 3.08 18.24 7.17
C LEU A 435 2.31 17.05 7.76
N LEU A 436 1.39 17.31 8.68
CA LEU A 436 0.65 16.26 9.40
C LEU A 436 -0.78 16.14 8.87
N CYS A 437 -1.14 14.93 8.43
CA CYS A 437 -2.45 14.64 7.84
C CYS A 437 -3.48 14.25 8.90
N ARG A 438 -3.17 13.24 9.72
CA ARG A 438 -4.07 12.71 10.75
C ARG A 438 -3.39 12.68 12.11
N ALA A 439 -4.10 13.10 13.14
CA ALA A 439 -3.58 13.10 14.52
C ALA A 439 -3.31 11.67 15.03
N SER A 440 -4.06 10.68 14.53
CA SER A 440 -3.82 9.26 14.82
C SER A 440 -2.47 8.73 14.34
N TRP A 441 -1.74 9.48 13.49
CA TRP A 441 -0.42 9.10 13.00
C TRP A 441 0.73 9.77 13.76
N TRP A 442 0.42 10.50 14.83
CA TRP A 442 1.42 11.28 15.57
C TRP A 442 2.58 10.44 16.11
N ASP A 443 2.27 9.26 16.66
CA ASP A 443 3.29 8.42 17.30
C ASP A 443 4.42 8.03 16.33
N SER A 444 4.14 7.88 15.03
CA SER A 444 5.16 7.50 14.05
C SER A 444 6.18 8.59 13.77
N ILE A 445 5.89 9.85 14.09
CA ILE A 445 6.75 11.00 13.81
C ILE A 445 7.20 11.76 15.07
N LYS A 446 6.62 11.42 16.22
CA LYS A 446 6.86 12.11 17.50
C LYS A 446 8.34 12.26 17.83
N GLU A 447 9.13 11.19 17.76
CA GLU A 447 10.55 11.21 18.13
C GLU A 447 11.36 12.16 17.23
N ILE A 448 11.08 12.13 15.93
CA ILE A 448 11.71 12.98 14.90
C ILE A 448 11.39 14.46 15.17
N TYR A 449 10.15 14.76 15.51
CA TYR A 449 9.71 16.11 15.87
C TYR A 449 10.38 16.60 17.16
N VAL A 450 10.40 15.78 18.20
CA VAL A 450 11.01 16.14 19.49
C VAL A 450 12.51 16.43 19.32
N ASP A 451 13.22 15.62 18.53
CA ASP A 451 14.63 15.85 18.18
C ASP A 451 14.81 17.22 17.51
N ALA A 452 14.01 17.53 16.47
CA ALA A 452 14.09 18.80 15.75
C ALA A 452 13.78 20.03 16.63
N VAL A 453 12.81 19.93 17.55
CA VAL A 453 12.45 21.03 18.46
C VAL A 453 13.48 21.23 19.58
N SER A 454 14.23 20.18 19.92
CA SER A 454 15.24 20.24 20.98
C SER A 454 16.47 21.09 20.63
N ASP A 455 16.71 21.33 19.34
CA ASP A 455 17.80 22.17 18.84
C ASP A 455 17.31 23.61 18.63
N GLU A 456 17.86 24.53 19.42
CA GLU A 456 17.53 25.96 19.39
C GLU A 456 17.89 26.64 18.05
N ASN A 457 18.69 26.00 17.20
CA ASN A 457 19.00 26.52 15.86
C ASN A 457 17.89 26.24 14.85
N ASN A 458 16.83 25.50 15.22
CA ASN A 458 15.73 25.15 14.33
C ASN A 458 14.48 26.04 14.56
N ASP A 459 13.88 26.55 13.49
CA ASP A 459 12.52 27.09 13.46
C ASP A 459 11.56 26.00 12.98
N VAL A 460 10.98 25.27 13.92
CA VAL A 460 10.04 24.17 13.65
C VAL A 460 8.60 24.67 13.58
N LYS A 461 7.88 24.30 12.53
CA LYS A 461 6.43 24.52 12.37
C LYS A 461 5.69 23.26 11.98
N VAL A 462 4.45 23.16 12.43
CA VAL A 462 3.54 22.05 12.11
C VAL A 462 2.37 22.57 11.31
N ILE A 463 2.14 22.01 10.13
CA ILE A 463 1.00 22.35 9.28
C ILE A 463 0.04 21.17 9.30
N SER A 464 -1.16 21.39 9.81
CA SER A 464 -2.25 20.42 9.68
C SER A 464 -2.77 20.47 8.25
N ILE A 465 -2.51 19.42 7.46
CA ILE A 465 -2.93 19.39 6.05
C ILE A 465 -4.36 18.87 5.93
N PRO A 466 -5.18 19.43 5.02
CA PRO A 466 -6.51 18.92 4.79
C PRO A 466 -6.46 17.64 3.95
N TYR A 467 -7.46 16.79 4.13
CA TYR A 467 -7.64 15.56 3.36
C TYR A 467 -9.11 15.29 3.03
N SER A 468 -9.34 14.44 2.05
CA SER A 468 -10.66 13.96 1.63
C SER A 468 -10.66 12.45 1.55
N TYR A 469 -11.79 11.82 1.89
CA TYR A 469 -11.98 10.41 1.57
C TYR A 469 -12.32 10.25 0.10
N VAL A 470 -12.00 9.09 -0.44
CA VAL A 470 -12.17 8.79 -1.86
C VAL A 470 -13.18 7.66 -2.01
N ASP A 471 -14.19 7.84 -2.87
CA ASP A 471 -15.19 6.80 -3.14
C ASP A 471 -14.65 5.69 -4.06
N ASN A 472 -15.49 4.71 -4.38
CA ASN A 472 -15.12 3.56 -5.21
C ASN A 472 -14.73 3.93 -6.66
N LEU A 473 -15.05 5.14 -7.12
CA LEU A 473 -14.76 5.68 -8.45
C LEU A 473 -13.73 6.81 -8.44
N LYS A 474 -13.05 7.02 -7.30
CA LYS A 474 -12.09 8.09 -7.07
C LYS A 474 -12.64 9.51 -6.98
N SER A 475 -13.93 9.67 -6.72
CA SER A 475 -14.50 10.98 -6.42
C SER A 475 -14.23 11.36 -4.97
N LEU A 476 -13.88 12.62 -4.75
CA LEU A 476 -13.63 13.15 -3.41
C LEU A 476 -14.94 13.27 -2.63
N THR A 477 -14.92 12.81 -1.39
CA THR A 477 -16.04 12.88 -0.45
C THR A 477 -15.62 13.67 0.78
N GLY A 478 -16.23 14.84 0.96
CA GLY A 478 -15.95 15.74 2.08
C GLY A 478 -14.56 16.37 2.07
N PHE A 479 -14.37 17.35 2.95
CA PHE A 479 -13.08 17.95 3.27
C PHE A 479 -12.89 17.91 4.79
N HIS A 480 -11.77 17.36 5.23
CA HIS A 480 -11.46 17.09 6.63
C HIS A 480 -10.11 17.73 6.99
N THR A 481 -9.95 18.02 8.28
CA THR A 481 -8.67 18.42 8.89
C THR A 481 -8.69 17.98 10.35
N ASP A 482 -7.55 17.50 10.82
CA ASP A 482 -7.36 17.08 12.21
C ASP A 482 -6.84 18.23 13.09
N LEU A 483 -6.91 19.49 12.65
CA LEU A 483 -6.38 20.66 13.36
C LEU A 483 -6.73 20.67 14.86
N ARG A 484 -8.01 20.45 15.20
CA ARG A 484 -8.48 20.41 16.59
C ARG A 484 -7.96 19.22 17.39
N GLU A 485 -7.64 18.11 16.72
CA GLU A 485 -7.06 16.94 17.38
C GLU A 485 -5.57 17.15 17.62
N PHE A 486 -4.86 17.80 16.68
CA PHE A 486 -3.47 18.21 16.87
C PHE A 486 -3.31 19.23 18.02
N GLU A 487 -4.25 20.17 18.17
CA GLU A 487 -4.26 21.14 19.28
C GLU A 487 -4.34 20.48 20.68
N LYS A 488 -4.77 19.22 20.77
CA LYS A 488 -4.81 18.46 22.04
C LYS A 488 -3.48 17.80 22.38
N ILE A 489 -2.52 17.78 21.46
CA ILE A 489 -1.21 17.16 21.65
C ILE A 489 -0.28 18.19 22.27
N SER A 490 0.10 17.98 23.54
CA SER A 490 0.92 18.92 24.32
C SER A 490 2.24 19.29 23.65
N GLU A 491 2.87 18.36 22.97
CA GLU A 491 4.15 18.54 22.29
C GLU A 491 4.05 19.51 21.11
N LEU A 492 2.85 19.76 20.58
CA LEU A 492 2.58 20.64 19.45
C LEU A 492 2.19 22.07 19.86
N GLU A 493 2.11 22.34 21.16
CA GLU A 493 1.65 23.64 21.67
C GLU A 493 2.49 24.79 21.12
N GLY A 494 1.82 25.78 20.51
CA GLY A 494 2.45 26.96 19.91
C GLY A 494 3.22 26.74 18.61
N LYS A 495 3.17 25.53 18.03
CA LYS A 495 3.89 25.17 16.79
C LYS A 495 2.97 24.97 15.58
N ILE A 496 1.67 24.82 15.80
CA ILE A 496 0.68 24.58 14.76
C ILE A 496 0.38 25.86 13.97
N THR A 497 0.38 25.75 12.64
CA THR A 497 0.03 26.81 11.68
C THR A 497 -1.07 26.31 10.75
N ASP A 498 -2.04 27.17 10.43
CA ASP A 498 -3.11 26.84 9.48
C ASP A 498 -2.55 26.65 8.07
N PHE A 499 -3.10 25.68 7.34
CA PHE A 499 -2.70 25.35 5.98
C PHE A 499 -2.83 26.52 4.98
N ASN A 500 -3.78 27.43 5.20
CA ASN A 500 -4.01 28.57 4.33
C ASN A 500 -3.06 29.72 4.61
N ASP A 501 -2.49 29.78 5.82
CA ASP A 501 -1.62 30.85 6.29
C ASP A 501 -0.15 30.60 5.95
N TYR A 502 0.22 29.36 5.64
CA TYR A 502 1.58 29.00 5.24
C TYR A 502 1.70 28.73 3.72
N ARG A 503 2.51 29.53 3.04
CA ARG A 503 2.84 29.38 1.61
C ARG A 503 4.21 28.73 1.46
N LEU A 504 4.24 27.41 1.27
CA LEU A 504 5.48 26.61 1.15
C LEU A 504 6.39 27.13 0.05
N GLU A 505 5.81 27.51 -1.09
CA GLU A 505 6.48 27.97 -2.29
C GLU A 505 7.23 29.28 -2.05
N LEU A 506 6.70 30.14 -1.16
CA LEU A 506 7.32 31.41 -0.80
C LEU A 506 8.33 31.23 0.34
N LYS A 507 7.97 30.42 1.34
CA LYS A 507 8.79 30.25 2.55
C LYS A 507 10.03 29.40 2.32
N HIS A 508 9.99 28.49 1.34
CA HIS A 508 11.07 27.59 0.99
C HIS A 508 11.80 27.01 2.22
N PRO A 509 11.09 26.29 3.11
CA PRO A 509 11.69 25.69 4.30
C PRO A 509 12.92 24.84 3.93
N ASP A 510 13.91 24.82 4.81
CA ASP A 510 15.14 24.04 4.57
C ASP A 510 14.82 22.55 4.56
N ILE A 511 13.85 22.13 5.38
CA ILE A 511 13.36 20.75 5.44
C ILE A 511 11.83 20.71 5.46
N ILE A 512 11.25 19.85 4.63
CA ILE A 512 9.85 19.44 4.74
C ILE A 512 9.82 17.98 5.18
N VAL A 513 9.09 17.67 6.24
CA VAL A 513 8.80 16.31 6.67
C VAL A 513 7.35 15.97 6.33
N THR A 514 7.12 14.89 5.59
CA THR A 514 5.77 14.43 5.20
C THR A 514 5.54 12.98 5.57
N GLN A 515 4.28 12.66 5.88
CA GLN A 515 3.81 11.32 6.22
C GLN A 515 2.97 10.66 5.13
N PHE A 516 2.39 11.42 4.19
CA PHE A 516 1.45 10.88 3.21
C PHE A 516 2.17 10.43 1.93
N PRO A 517 2.14 9.13 1.56
CA PRO A 517 3.06 8.61 0.55
C PRO A 517 2.56 8.65 -0.89
N TYR A 518 1.27 8.89 -1.12
CA TYR A 518 0.61 8.37 -2.31
C TYR A 518 0.55 9.27 -3.54
N ASP A 519 0.81 10.58 -3.47
CA ASP A 519 0.70 11.53 -4.61
C ASP A 519 -0.53 11.31 -5.54
N GLY A 520 -1.68 10.99 -4.95
CA GLY A 520 -2.95 10.74 -5.68
C GLY A 520 -3.22 9.29 -6.09
N TYR A 521 -2.34 8.35 -5.74
CA TYR A 521 -2.52 6.92 -6.02
C TYR A 521 -3.27 6.15 -4.92
N SER A 522 -3.50 6.77 -3.76
CA SER A 522 -4.33 6.19 -2.70
C SER A 522 -5.74 5.99 -3.25
N SER A 523 -6.30 4.85 -2.88
CA SER A 523 -7.67 4.49 -3.11
C SER A 523 -8.58 4.99 -1.98
N ALA A 524 -8.08 5.29 -0.78
CA ALA A 524 -8.90 5.67 0.37
C ALA A 524 -8.89 7.17 0.69
N LEU A 525 -7.75 7.85 0.50
CA LEU A 525 -7.52 9.23 0.93
C LEU A 525 -6.90 10.06 -0.19
N ALA A 526 -7.19 11.36 -0.19
CA ALA A 526 -6.55 12.33 -1.06
C ALA A 526 -6.15 13.58 -0.28
N ILE A 527 -5.03 14.18 -0.68
CA ILE A 527 -4.55 15.47 -0.18
C ILE A 527 -4.46 16.47 -1.35
N PRO A 528 -4.41 17.79 -1.10
CA PRO A 528 -4.21 18.78 -2.15
C PRO A 528 -2.99 18.48 -3.03
N GLN A 529 -3.13 18.58 -4.35
CA GLN A 529 -2.06 18.26 -5.31
C GLN A 529 -0.77 19.05 -5.08
N ARG A 530 -0.86 20.29 -4.55
CA ARG A 530 0.32 21.10 -4.19
C ARG A 530 1.23 20.44 -3.13
N LEU A 531 0.71 19.45 -2.41
CA LEU A 531 1.43 18.68 -1.40
C LEU A 531 1.95 17.32 -1.91
N PHE A 532 1.75 17.01 -3.19
CA PHE A 532 2.38 15.82 -3.77
C PHE A 532 3.89 15.96 -3.70
N THR A 533 4.57 14.87 -3.40
CA THR A 533 6.02 14.89 -3.16
C THR A 533 6.82 15.40 -4.35
N GLU A 534 6.34 15.19 -5.58
CA GLU A 534 6.92 15.82 -6.78
C GLU A 534 6.93 17.36 -6.73
N ASN A 535 5.86 17.96 -6.19
CA ASN A 535 5.70 19.41 -6.07
C ASN A 535 6.46 19.95 -4.85
N LEU A 536 6.44 19.21 -3.74
CA LEU A 536 7.15 19.58 -2.50
C LEU A 536 8.65 19.73 -2.70
N LEU A 537 9.26 18.96 -3.61
CA LEU A 537 10.69 19.10 -3.93
C LEU A 537 11.03 20.54 -4.33
N SER A 538 10.21 21.19 -5.15
CA SER A 538 10.46 22.58 -5.55
C SER A 538 10.35 23.61 -4.40
N CYS A 539 9.81 23.18 -3.25
CA CYS A 539 9.58 24.04 -2.09
C CYS A 539 10.60 23.84 -0.97
N THR A 540 11.56 22.91 -1.09
CA THR A 540 12.50 22.61 -0.01
C THR A 540 13.84 22.11 -0.50
N ASP A 541 14.88 22.38 0.30
CA ASP A 541 16.22 21.85 0.06
C ASP A 541 16.32 20.35 0.40
N ASN A 542 15.48 19.87 1.33
CA ASN A 542 15.48 18.48 1.78
C ASN A 542 14.06 18.01 2.11
N LEU A 543 13.52 17.12 1.28
CA LEU A 543 12.24 16.46 1.50
C LEU A 543 12.47 15.14 2.24
N VAL A 544 11.93 15.04 3.45
CA VAL A 544 12.04 13.86 4.30
C VAL A 544 10.69 13.17 4.37
N PHE A 545 10.67 11.88 4.09
CA PHE A 545 9.49 11.04 4.19
C PHE A 545 9.60 10.10 5.40
N VAL A 546 8.52 10.02 6.16
CA VAL A 546 8.38 9.15 7.33
C VAL A 546 7.10 8.34 7.16
N HIS A 547 7.17 7.01 7.27
CA HIS A 547 5.95 6.22 7.23
C HIS A 547 5.02 6.57 8.40
N TYR A 548 3.74 6.71 8.09
CA TYR A 548 2.69 6.97 9.07
C TYR A 548 2.24 5.71 9.83
N LEU A 549 2.74 4.54 9.43
CA LEU A 549 2.50 3.24 10.04
C LEU A 549 3.85 2.54 10.30
N GLU A 550 3.93 1.81 11.41
CA GLU A 550 5.12 1.06 11.82
C GLU A 550 4.75 -0.41 12.10
N PRO A 551 4.60 -1.23 11.04
CA PRO A 551 4.43 -2.67 11.20
C PRO A 551 5.70 -3.35 11.74
N ASP A 552 5.54 -4.55 12.29
CA ASP A 552 6.65 -5.39 12.72
C ASP A 552 7.57 -5.72 11.54
N SER A 553 8.87 -5.85 11.85
CA SER A 553 9.85 -6.30 10.88
C SER A 553 9.58 -7.73 10.39
N PRO A 554 9.75 -8.01 9.09
CA PRO A 554 9.61 -9.37 8.57
C PRO A 554 10.72 -10.26 9.13
N VAL A 555 10.40 -11.50 9.49
CA VAL A 555 11.36 -12.43 10.10
C VAL A 555 12.31 -13.03 9.05
N SER A 556 11.84 -13.19 7.81
CA SER A 556 12.62 -13.68 6.68
C SER A 556 12.02 -13.23 5.35
N THR A 557 12.67 -13.55 4.23
CA THR A 557 12.12 -13.31 2.89
C THR A 557 10.96 -14.24 2.53
N GLN A 558 10.70 -15.27 3.33
CA GLN A 558 9.56 -16.18 3.18
C GLN A 558 8.38 -15.79 4.09
N ASP A 559 8.57 -14.79 4.95
CA ASP A 559 7.50 -14.24 5.78
C ASP A 559 6.47 -13.52 4.89
N VAL A 560 5.19 -13.77 5.11
CA VAL A 560 4.09 -13.07 4.42
C VAL A 560 4.14 -11.55 4.64
N ALA A 561 4.72 -11.10 5.76
CA ALA A 561 4.96 -9.67 6.00
C ALA A 561 5.95 -9.08 4.99
N TYR A 562 6.91 -9.87 4.49
CA TYR A 562 7.87 -9.43 3.47
C TYR A 562 7.19 -9.04 2.16
N GLU A 563 6.10 -9.72 1.79
CA GLU A 563 5.31 -9.37 0.60
C GLU A 563 4.29 -8.27 0.89
N ALA A 564 3.66 -8.27 2.07
CA ALA A 564 2.75 -7.19 2.46
C ALA A 564 3.43 -5.81 2.48
N LEU A 565 4.64 -5.72 3.04
CA LEU A 565 5.39 -4.46 3.16
C LEU A 565 5.83 -3.88 1.82
N GLN A 566 5.86 -4.68 0.74
CA GLN A 566 6.10 -4.15 -0.60
C GLN A 566 5.04 -3.12 -0.93
N GLU A 567 3.83 -3.29 -0.40
CA GLU A 567 2.77 -2.36 -0.64
C GLU A 567 2.96 -0.99 0.01
N LEU A 568 3.57 -0.98 1.18
CA LEU A 568 3.94 0.23 1.90
C LEU A 568 5.15 0.93 1.24
N LEU A 569 6.11 0.15 0.74
CA LEU A 569 7.36 0.61 0.12
C LEU A 569 7.16 1.26 -1.25
N GLU A 570 6.44 0.60 -2.15
CA GLU A 570 6.31 1.05 -3.54
C GLU A 570 5.26 2.16 -3.63
N GLN A 571 5.69 3.38 -3.28
CA GLN A 571 4.89 4.59 -3.25
C GLN A 571 5.69 5.80 -3.75
N PRO A 572 5.04 6.82 -4.36
CA PRO A 572 5.71 8.00 -4.90
C PRO A 572 6.66 8.69 -3.93
N ALA A 573 6.28 8.86 -2.66
CA ALA A 573 7.12 9.51 -1.67
C ALA A 573 8.47 8.81 -1.44
N VAL A 574 8.53 7.47 -1.54
CA VAL A 574 9.78 6.70 -1.43
C VAL A 574 10.73 7.03 -2.57
N PHE A 575 10.22 7.20 -3.79
CA PHE A 575 11.06 7.55 -4.94
C PHE A 575 11.39 9.04 -4.98
N ASN A 576 10.49 9.90 -4.52
CA ASN A 576 10.63 11.35 -4.63
C ASN A 576 11.42 12.01 -3.50
N ALA A 577 11.27 11.57 -2.25
CA ALA A 577 11.93 12.19 -1.10
C ALA A 577 13.46 12.13 -1.20
N ASP A 578 14.16 13.07 -0.59
CA ASP A 578 15.63 13.05 -0.51
C ASP A 578 16.10 12.07 0.57
N ARG A 579 15.31 11.90 1.65
CA ARG A 579 15.56 10.91 2.72
C ARG A 579 14.28 10.19 3.14
N ILE A 580 14.41 8.93 3.53
CA ILE A 580 13.32 8.11 4.09
C ILE A 580 13.74 7.65 5.48
N LEU A 581 12.94 7.95 6.50
CA LEU A 581 13.25 7.55 7.87
C LEU A 581 12.48 6.29 8.27
N VAL A 582 13.20 5.26 8.72
CA VAL A 582 12.64 3.98 9.16
C VAL A 582 13.04 3.66 10.60
N GLY A 583 12.16 2.93 11.31
CA GLY A 583 12.30 2.74 12.77
C GLY A 583 13.40 1.78 13.21
N ASN A 584 13.87 0.87 12.34
CA ASN A 584 14.92 -0.09 12.71
C ASN A 584 15.73 -0.61 11.51
N ARG A 585 16.88 -1.22 11.81
CA ARG A 585 17.82 -1.74 10.81
C ARG A 585 17.23 -2.85 9.93
N ILE A 586 16.37 -3.70 10.47
CA ILE A 586 15.75 -4.80 9.71
C ILE A 586 14.83 -4.23 8.61
N ILE A 587 14.04 -3.20 8.93
CA ILE A 587 13.23 -2.49 7.93
C ILE A 587 14.11 -1.76 6.92
N LYS A 588 15.21 -1.12 7.36
CA LYS A 588 16.17 -0.49 6.43
C LYS A 588 16.72 -1.49 5.42
N ASP A 589 17.25 -2.62 5.90
CA ASP A 589 17.84 -3.65 5.03
C ASP A 589 16.79 -4.26 4.10
N TYR A 590 15.55 -4.43 4.57
CA TYR A 590 14.41 -4.84 3.74
C TYR A 590 14.13 -3.84 2.61
N TYR A 591 14.04 -2.55 2.93
CA TYR A 591 13.75 -1.48 1.97
C TYR A 591 14.85 -1.39 0.91
N VAL A 592 16.12 -1.35 1.33
CA VAL A 592 17.28 -1.33 0.43
C VAL A 592 17.20 -2.52 -0.52
N LYS A 593 17.01 -3.74 0.01
CA LYS A 593 16.96 -4.95 -0.82
C LYS A 593 15.82 -4.91 -1.84
N LYS A 594 14.58 -4.61 -1.43
CA LYS A 594 13.43 -4.56 -2.35
C LYS A 594 13.59 -3.46 -3.39
N LEU A 595 14.11 -2.29 -3.02
CA LEU A 595 14.33 -1.20 -3.97
C LEU A 595 15.45 -1.55 -4.95
N VAL A 596 16.52 -2.21 -4.51
CA VAL A 596 17.56 -2.75 -5.40
C VAL A 596 16.99 -3.80 -6.34
N ASP A 597 16.13 -4.71 -5.87
CA ASP A 597 15.44 -5.69 -6.72
C ASP A 597 14.58 -4.99 -7.79
N MET A 598 13.97 -3.86 -7.46
CA MET A 598 13.12 -3.07 -8.37
C MET A 598 13.92 -2.22 -9.36
N THR A 599 15.00 -1.57 -8.92
CA THR A 599 15.76 -0.58 -9.72
C THR A 599 17.03 -1.14 -10.37
N GLY A 600 17.58 -2.21 -9.82
CA GLY A 600 18.83 -2.84 -10.23
C GLY A 600 20.01 -2.60 -9.27
N ASN A 601 20.94 -3.55 -9.24
CA ASN A 601 22.10 -3.59 -8.34
C ASN A 601 23.03 -2.37 -8.43
N CYS A 602 23.02 -1.61 -9.52
CA CYS A 602 23.85 -0.40 -9.65
C CYS A 602 23.38 0.76 -8.76
N PHE A 603 22.21 0.66 -8.13
CA PHE A 603 21.65 1.68 -7.23
C PHE A 603 21.71 1.30 -5.75
N GLU A 604 22.44 0.27 -5.37
CA GLU A 604 22.57 -0.15 -3.96
C GLU A 604 23.06 0.98 -3.05
N ASP A 605 24.17 1.63 -3.42
CA ASP A 605 24.72 2.78 -2.67
C ASP A 605 23.74 3.97 -2.63
N TYR A 606 22.95 4.17 -3.70
CA TYR A 606 21.94 5.22 -3.74
C TYR A 606 20.86 4.98 -2.67
N TRP A 607 20.34 3.76 -2.59
CA TRP A 607 19.30 3.41 -1.63
C TRP A 607 19.80 3.31 -0.18
N GLU A 608 21.02 2.80 0.04
CA GLU A 608 21.66 2.77 1.36
C GLU A 608 21.84 4.16 1.97
N ASN A 609 22.16 5.16 1.14
CA ASN A 609 22.30 6.56 1.57
C ASN A 609 20.95 7.24 1.80
N LYS A 610 19.94 6.92 0.98
CA LYS A 610 18.62 7.55 1.04
C LYS A 610 17.74 7.04 2.20
N ILE A 611 17.90 5.78 2.60
CA ILE A 611 17.14 5.19 3.71
C ILE A 611 17.94 5.33 5.01
N CYS A 612 17.41 6.12 5.94
CA CYS A 612 18.06 6.43 7.21
C CYS A 612 17.24 5.88 8.39
N LEU A 613 17.92 5.61 9.49
CA LEU A 613 17.26 5.29 10.75
C LEU A 613 16.76 6.57 11.42
N LYS A 614 15.71 6.48 12.25
CA LYS A 614 15.16 7.61 13.03
C LYS A 614 16.09 8.14 14.15
N GLU A 615 17.39 7.88 14.07
CA GLU A 615 18.36 8.28 15.07
C GLU A 615 18.51 9.82 15.15
N THR A 616 19.04 10.31 16.27
CA THR A 616 19.30 11.74 16.52
C THR A 616 20.18 12.35 15.42
N GLY A 617 19.82 13.53 14.92
CA GLY A 617 20.56 14.22 13.85
C GLY A 617 20.14 13.85 12.43
N TRP A 618 18.91 13.32 12.26
CA TRP A 618 18.35 12.96 10.95
C TRP A 618 18.23 14.15 9.96
N TYR A 619 18.31 15.38 10.48
CA TYR A 619 18.17 16.64 9.77
C TYR A 619 19.51 17.35 9.47
N ASP A 620 20.64 16.69 9.76
CA ASP A 620 21.99 17.19 9.48
C ASP A 620 22.53 16.83 8.08
#